data_AF-A0A8S9G6G1-F1
#
_entry.id   AF-A0A8S9G6G1-F1
#
_cell.length_a   1.000
_cell.length_b   1.000
_cell.length_c   1.000
_cell.angle_alpha   90.00
_cell.angle_beta   90.00
_cell.angle_gamma   90.00
#
_symmetry.space_group_name_H-M   'P 1'
#
loop_
_entity.id
_entity.type
_entity.pdbx_description
1 polymer ?
#
loop_
_entity_poly.entity_id
_entity_poly.type
_entity_poly.pdbx_seq_one_letter_code
_entity_poly.pdbx_strand_id
1 'polypeptide(L)'
;METANTGIFWYVDDCPIPEGLSALKVSQNMRLALLKLNYSGKVFIHAYGDSQKILEDLNPSGDETLDFGKASISDVKPAVFVKHTPGNFDYRGTTAIYTQDDESTPLFMLHHSSGDKDAMLGRILVDFMIWAIDNPAPANIILVLGSNMSRRQEEFENALIEVNMLRYNIHFAYPQNATCPSLPSVHIKWLWESLSSGGNPEEEEEEEEEKNED
;
A
#
# COMPACT_ATOMS: atom_id res chain seq x y z
N MET A 1 -8.04 -22.33 -7.78
CA MET A 1 -7.85 -21.06 -8.52
C MET A 1 -6.80 -20.29 -7.77
N GLU A 2 -5.78 -19.83 -8.48
CA GLU A 2 -4.74 -18.98 -7.90
C GLU A 2 -5.34 -17.60 -7.64
N THR A 3 -5.20 -17.09 -6.43
CA THR A 3 -5.72 -15.78 -6.04
C THR A 3 -4.67 -14.70 -6.34
N ALA A 4 -5.11 -13.55 -6.85
CA ALA A 4 -4.19 -12.47 -7.24
C ALA A 4 -3.56 -11.81 -6.02
N ASN A 5 -2.23 -11.89 -5.90
CA ASN A 5 -1.50 -11.20 -4.83
C ASN A 5 -1.53 -9.69 -5.05
N THR A 6 -1.45 -8.93 -3.97
CA THR A 6 -1.49 -7.46 -3.99
C THR A 6 -0.27 -6.87 -3.31
N GLY A 7 0.47 -6.03 -4.03
CA GLY A 7 1.57 -5.23 -3.50
C GLY A 7 1.12 -3.80 -3.23
N ILE A 8 1.26 -3.34 -2.00
CA ILE A 8 0.96 -1.95 -1.59
C ILE A 8 2.28 -1.26 -1.28
N PHE A 9 2.54 -0.13 -1.94
CA PHE A 9 3.76 0.66 -1.81
C PHE A 9 3.41 2.04 -1.26
N TRP A 10 3.58 2.19 0.04
CA TRP A 10 3.04 3.30 0.82
C TRP A 10 4.12 4.25 1.30
N TYR A 11 4.13 5.47 0.75
CA TYR A 11 5.01 6.52 1.22
C TYR A 11 4.34 7.34 2.33
N VAL A 12 4.79 7.10 3.57
CA VAL A 12 4.16 7.64 4.78
C VAL A 12 4.28 9.16 4.88
N ASP A 13 5.35 9.76 4.35
CA ASP A 13 5.50 11.22 4.40
C ASP A 13 4.49 11.94 3.50
N ASP A 14 4.11 11.33 2.39
CA ASP A 14 3.08 11.87 1.48
C ASP A 14 1.66 11.52 1.94
N CYS A 15 1.48 10.31 2.49
CA CYS A 15 0.21 9.79 2.97
C CYS A 15 0.37 9.37 4.44
N PRO A 16 0.32 10.32 5.39
CA PRO A 16 0.61 10.03 6.80
C PRO A 16 -0.45 9.15 7.45
N ILE A 17 -0.07 8.48 8.54
CA ILE A 17 -1.01 7.78 9.42
C ILE A 17 -2.05 8.80 9.91
N PRO A 18 -3.36 8.57 9.71
CA PRO A 18 -4.39 9.49 10.18
C PRO A 18 -4.39 9.63 11.70
N GLU A 19 -4.79 10.80 12.19
CA GLU A 19 -4.85 11.07 13.63
C GLU A 19 -5.75 10.05 14.36
N GLY A 20 -5.24 9.53 15.48
CA GLY A 20 -5.94 8.53 16.29
C GLY A 20 -5.89 7.10 15.74
N LEU A 21 -5.18 6.84 14.63
CA LEU A 21 -4.90 5.49 14.15
C LEU A 21 -3.44 5.11 14.37
N SER A 22 -3.19 3.81 14.52
CA SER A 22 -1.86 3.22 14.42
C SER A 22 -1.57 2.71 13.01
N ALA A 23 -0.30 2.56 12.65
CA ALA A 23 0.09 1.89 11.42
C ALA A 23 -0.58 0.51 11.30
N LEU A 24 -0.62 -0.28 12.37
CA LEU A 24 -1.31 -1.58 12.40
C LEU A 24 -2.76 -1.44 11.95
N LYS A 25 -3.50 -0.48 12.52
CA LYS A 25 -4.91 -0.29 12.17
C LYS A 25 -5.07 0.13 10.71
N VAL A 26 -4.20 1.01 10.22
CA VAL A 26 -4.18 1.41 8.80
C VAL A 26 -3.93 0.21 7.89
N SER A 27 -3.01 -0.69 8.21
CA SER A 27 -2.80 -1.92 7.42
C SER A 27 -4.01 -2.85 7.39
N GLN A 28 -4.72 -2.99 8.52
CA GLN A 28 -5.93 -3.78 8.60
C GLN A 28 -7.02 -3.15 7.73
N ASN A 29 -7.19 -1.84 7.82
CA ASN A 29 -8.15 -1.09 7.02
C ASN A 29 -7.87 -1.23 5.52
N MET A 30 -6.62 -1.13 5.08
CA MET A 30 -6.24 -1.39 3.69
C MET A 30 -6.61 -2.82 3.25
N ARG A 31 -6.31 -3.83 4.07
CA ARG A 31 -6.70 -5.23 3.78
C ARG A 31 -8.23 -5.40 3.72
N LEU A 32 -8.97 -4.74 4.62
CA LEU A 32 -10.43 -4.75 4.62
C LEU A 32 -11.02 -4.10 3.36
N ALA A 33 -10.47 -2.97 2.91
CA ALA A 33 -10.88 -2.32 1.66
C ALA A 33 -10.69 -3.27 0.46
N LEU A 34 -9.54 -3.95 0.38
CA LEU A 34 -9.27 -4.91 -0.68
C LEU A 34 -10.18 -6.14 -0.63
N LEU A 35 -10.50 -6.63 0.57
CA LEU A 35 -11.47 -7.72 0.74
C LEU A 35 -12.87 -7.32 0.23
N LYS A 36 -13.30 -6.06 0.44
CA LYS A 36 -14.57 -5.54 -0.09
C LYS A 36 -14.60 -5.51 -1.63
N LEU A 37 -13.45 -5.35 -2.27
CA LEU A 37 -13.28 -5.50 -3.72
C LEU A 37 -13.08 -6.95 -4.19
N ASN A 38 -13.29 -7.93 -3.30
CA ASN A 38 -13.10 -9.36 -3.53
C ASN A 38 -11.64 -9.80 -3.78
N TYR A 39 -10.65 -9.00 -3.37
CA TYR A 39 -9.25 -9.41 -3.46
C TYR A 39 -8.91 -10.32 -2.29
N SER A 40 -8.74 -11.60 -2.59
CA SER A 40 -8.53 -12.68 -1.62
C SER A 40 -7.11 -13.25 -1.62
N GLY A 41 -6.21 -12.71 -2.45
CA GLY A 41 -4.80 -13.09 -2.47
C GLY A 41 -4.01 -12.50 -1.31
N LYS A 42 -2.72 -12.85 -1.23
CA LYS A 42 -1.84 -12.31 -0.19
C LYS A 42 -1.62 -10.82 -0.42
N VAL A 43 -1.58 -10.05 0.67
CA VAL A 43 -1.32 -8.60 0.62
C VAL A 43 0.04 -8.32 1.28
N PHE A 44 0.92 -7.70 0.51
CA PHE A 44 2.29 -7.30 0.87
C PHE A 44 2.34 -5.78 1.00
N ILE A 45 2.58 -5.27 2.21
CA ILE A 45 2.57 -3.83 2.48
C ILE A 45 4.01 -3.37 2.70
N HIS A 46 4.54 -2.61 1.74
CA HIS A 46 5.83 -1.93 1.80
C HIS A 46 5.58 -0.49 2.26
N ALA A 47 6.02 -0.14 3.47
CA ALA A 47 5.92 1.21 4.01
C ALA A 47 7.28 1.92 3.97
N TYR A 48 7.30 3.14 3.45
CA TYR A 48 8.49 3.96 3.23
C TYR A 48 8.38 5.23 4.08
N GLY A 49 9.39 5.50 4.89
CA GLY A 49 9.40 6.67 5.78
C GLY A 49 10.16 6.40 7.07
N ASP A 50 9.89 7.22 8.09
CA ASP A 50 10.51 7.06 9.41
C ASP A 50 10.00 5.79 10.11
N SER A 51 10.82 4.73 10.06
CA SER A 51 10.51 3.45 10.67
C SER A 51 10.32 3.52 12.18
N GLN A 52 10.94 4.49 12.88
CA GLN A 52 10.78 4.60 14.34
C GLN A 52 9.37 5.04 14.70
N LYS A 53 8.82 6.04 14.00
CA LYS A 53 7.43 6.48 14.19
C LYS A 53 6.45 5.35 13.92
N ILE A 54 6.67 4.59 12.84
CA ILE A 54 5.82 3.45 12.50
C ILE A 54 5.92 2.35 13.57
N LEU A 55 7.11 2.08 14.11
CA LEU A 55 7.33 1.07 15.15
C LEU A 55 6.83 1.49 16.54
N GLU A 56 6.89 2.78 16.88
CA GLU A 56 6.35 3.33 18.12
C GLU A 56 4.82 3.10 18.20
N ASP A 57 4.11 3.29 17.09
CA ASP A 57 2.68 3.02 16.98
C ASP A 57 2.32 1.51 17.06
N LEU A 58 3.30 0.62 16.85
CA LEU A 58 3.10 -0.84 16.92
C LEU A 58 3.23 -1.41 18.34
N ASN A 59 3.68 -0.61 19.31
CA ASN A 59 3.70 -0.99 20.72
C ASN A 59 2.52 -0.32 21.45
N PRO A 60 1.28 -0.87 21.37
CA PRO A 60 0.15 -0.28 22.06
C PRO A 60 0.36 -0.42 23.57
N SER A 61 0.59 0.70 24.23
CA SER A 61 0.44 0.86 25.67
C SER A 61 -1.03 0.93 26.10
N GLY A 62 -1.95 0.28 25.38
CA GLY A 62 -3.39 0.38 25.60
C GLY A 62 -4.15 -0.83 25.10
N ASP A 63 -5.16 -1.20 25.88
CA ASP A 63 -6.09 -2.32 25.75
C ASP A 63 -7.08 -2.05 24.60
N GLU A 64 -6.72 -2.35 23.35
CA GLU A 64 -7.63 -2.27 22.20
C GLU A 64 -8.00 -3.68 21.70
N THR A 65 -9.26 -4.04 21.85
CA THR A 65 -9.83 -5.28 21.33
C THR A 65 -10.14 -5.16 19.83
N LEU A 66 -9.67 -6.13 19.04
CA LEU A 66 -9.79 -6.17 17.59
C LEU A 66 -11.10 -6.89 17.20
N ASP A 67 -12.11 -6.16 16.70
CA ASP A 67 -13.33 -6.75 16.14
C ASP A 67 -13.19 -7.00 14.63
N PHE A 68 -12.91 -8.26 14.27
CA PHE A 68 -13.03 -8.75 12.90
C PHE A 68 -14.45 -9.29 12.74
N GLY A 69 -15.34 -8.50 12.15
CA GLY A 69 -16.74 -8.87 11.91
C GLY A 69 -16.89 -10.35 11.52
N LYS A 70 -17.51 -11.13 12.43
CA LYS A 70 -17.75 -12.59 12.40
C LYS A 70 -16.56 -13.55 12.51
N ALA A 71 -15.48 -13.14 13.18
CA ALA A 71 -14.62 -14.04 13.95
C ALA A 71 -14.21 -13.35 15.24
N SER A 72 -15.01 -13.52 16.29
CA SER A 72 -14.62 -13.10 17.64
C SER A 72 -13.51 -14.03 18.11
N ILE A 73 -12.26 -13.54 18.06
CA ILE A 73 -11.14 -14.13 18.77
C ILE A 73 -10.93 -13.26 20.02
N SER A 74 -11.36 -13.80 21.15
CA SER A 74 -11.17 -13.24 22.47
C SER A 74 -9.68 -13.15 22.84
N ASP A 75 -9.29 -12.01 23.40
CA ASP A 75 -8.23 -11.85 24.40
C ASP A 75 -6.79 -12.23 24.03
N VAL A 76 -6.28 -11.79 22.88
CA VAL A 76 -4.83 -11.82 22.65
C VAL A 76 -4.36 -10.50 22.04
N LYS A 77 -3.63 -9.72 22.85
CA LYS A 77 -2.81 -8.59 22.42
C LYS A 77 -1.94 -9.08 21.26
N PRO A 78 -1.98 -8.51 20.04
CA PRO A 78 -1.24 -9.07 18.91
C PRO A 78 0.25 -8.94 19.22
N ALA A 79 0.88 -10.05 19.60
CA ALA A 79 2.31 -10.08 19.82
C ALA A 79 2.98 -10.12 18.44
N VAL A 80 3.43 -8.95 18.01
CA VAL A 80 4.17 -8.74 16.77
C VAL A 80 5.65 -9.01 17.04
N PHE A 81 6.37 -9.62 16.10
CA PHE A 81 7.83 -9.73 16.18
C PHE A 81 8.51 -9.24 14.91
N VAL A 82 9.72 -8.70 15.10
CA VAL A 82 10.51 -8.03 14.08
C VAL A 82 11.61 -8.97 13.59
N LYS A 83 11.65 -9.26 12.29
CA LYS A 83 12.77 -9.97 11.65
C LYS A 83 13.59 -8.95 10.85
N HIS A 84 14.80 -8.65 11.33
CA HIS A 84 15.75 -7.82 10.59
C HIS A 84 16.44 -8.64 9.49
N THR A 85 16.54 -8.07 8.30
CA THR A 85 17.32 -8.66 7.20
C THR A 85 18.82 -8.37 7.46
N PRO A 86 19.75 -9.33 7.33
CA PRO A 86 21.17 -9.11 7.63
C PRO A 86 21.82 -8.01 6.77
N GLY A 87 22.66 -7.17 7.39
CA GLY A 87 23.27 -5.98 6.76
C GLY A 87 24.25 -6.26 5.61
N ASN A 88 24.59 -7.52 5.36
CA ASN A 88 25.50 -7.96 4.29
C ASN A 88 24.80 -8.02 2.91
N PHE A 89 23.48 -7.81 2.89
CA PHE A 89 22.59 -7.79 1.73
C PHE A 89 21.83 -6.46 1.64
N ASP A 90 22.45 -5.37 2.11
CA ASP A 90 21.84 -4.05 2.21
C ASP A 90 21.77 -3.30 0.87
N TYR A 91 21.02 -3.88 -0.08
CA TYR A 91 20.28 -3.10 -1.07
C TYR A 91 18.80 -2.97 -0.70
N ARG A 92 18.32 -3.78 0.28
CA ARG A 92 16.90 -3.78 0.69
C ARG A 92 16.60 -3.02 1.97
N GLY A 93 17.49 -2.86 2.95
CA GLY A 93 17.21 -2.08 4.18
C GLY A 93 15.88 -2.40 4.89
N THR A 94 15.25 -3.54 4.57
CA THR A 94 13.85 -3.80 4.89
C THR A 94 13.75 -4.48 6.25
N THR A 95 12.91 -3.93 7.13
CA THR A 95 12.51 -4.59 8.37
C THR A 95 11.14 -5.21 8.16
N ALA A 96 11.06 -6.54 8.25
CA ALA A 96 9.80 -7.26 8.09
C ALA A 96 9.16 -7.52 9.45
N ILE A 97 7.87 -7.22 9.53
CA ILE A 97 7.06 -7.33 10.73
C ILE A 97 6.00 -8.39 10.47
N TYR A 98 5.93 -9.38 11.34
CA TYR A 98 5.00 -10.52 11.21
C TYR A 98 4.02 -10.54 12.37
N THR A 99 2.85 -11.10 12.13
CA THR A 99 1.97 -11.54 13.22
C THR A 99 2.50 -12.87 13.77
N GLN A 100 2.21 -13.18 15.03
CA GLN A 100 2.56 -14.49 15.60
C GLN A 100 1.87 -15.66 14.90
N ASP A 101 0.68 -15.42 14.34
CA ASP A 101 -0.15 -16.47 13.74
C ASP A 101 0.18 -16.75 12.26
N ASP A 102 0.88 -15.85 11.56
CA ASP A 102 1.32 -16.03 10.18
C ASP A 102 2.75 -15.51 9.97
N GLU A 103 3.73 -16.41 10.04
CA GLU A 103 5.13 -16.11 9.72
C GLU A 103 5.44 -16.15 8.21
N SER A 104 4.48 -16.53 7.37
CA SER A 104 4.71 -16.73 5.93
C SER A 104 4.48 -15.46 5.11
N THR A 105 3.71 -14.50 5.64
CA THR A 105 3.39 -13.24 4.96
C THR A 105 3.62 -12.08 5.93
N PRO A 106 4.54 -11.14 5.63
CA PRO A 106 4.77 -10.01 6.50
C PRO A 106 3.52 -9.11 6.55
N LEU A 107 3.20 -8.65 7.76
CA LEU A 107 2.22 -7.61 8.01
C LEU A 107 2.69 -6.27 7.43
N PHE A 108 3.97 -5.95 7.66
CA PHE A 108 4.68 -4.80 7.09
C PHE A 108 6.09 -5.14 6.65
N MET A 109 6.54 -4.43 5.64
CA MET A 109 7.94 -4.30 5.25
C MET A 109 8.31 -2.83 5.33
N LEU A 110 9.04 -2.45 6.38
CA LEU A 110 9.47 -1.08 6.60
C LEU A 110 10.78 -0.82 5.85
N HIS A 111 10.80 0.23 5.05
CA HIS A 111 11.98 0.67 4.31
C HIS A 111 12.44 2.01 4.85
N HIS A 112 13.61 1.99 5.48
CA HIS A 112 14.29 3.20 5.93
C HIS A 112 15.20 3.71 4.80
N SER A 113 15.11 5.00 4.47
CA SER A 113 16.09 5.65 3.61
C SER A 113 16.45 7.01 4.17
N SER A 114 17.74 7.27 4.34
CA SER A 114 18.29 8.59 4.61
C SER A 114 18.45 9.32 3.29
N GLY A 115 17.39 9.96 2.80
CA GLY A 115 17.38 10.65 1.52
C GLY A 115 16.27 11.69 1.45
N ASP A 116 16.36 12.57 0.45
CA ASP A 116 15.24 13.46 0.14
C ASP A 116 14.09 12.68 -0.54
N LYS A 117 12.97 13.35 -0.75
CA LYS A 117 11.77 12.77 -1.38
C LYS A 117 12.07 12.10 -2.72
N ASP A 118 12.96 12.67 -3.53
CA ASP A 118 13.31 12.10 -4.84
C ASP A 118 14.01 10.75 -4.70
N ALA A 119 14.97 10.63 -3.78
CA ALA A 119 15.65 9.36 -3.52
C ALA A 119 14.67 8.29 -3.01
N MET A 120 13.71 8.66 -2.16
CA MET A 120 12.70 7.74 -1.66
C MET A 120 11.75 7.27 -2.77
N LEU A 121 11.28 8.19 -3.62
CA LEU A 121 10.44 7.85 -4.77
C LEU A 121 11.17 6.93 -5.75
N GLY A 122 12.47 7.15 -5.98
CA GLY A 122 13.30 6.26 -6.80
C GLY A 122 13.41 4.86 -6.22
N ARG A 123 13.48 4.75 -4.88
CA ARG A 123 13.48 3.45 -4.22
C ARG A 123 12.14 2.73 -4.35
N ILE A 124 11.03 3.45 -4.17
CA ILE A 124 9.68 2.90 -4.34
C ILE A 124 9.50 2.35 -5.76
N LEU A 125 9.92 3.11 -6.78
CA LEU A 125 9.88 2.70 -8.18
C LEU A 125 10.57 1.35 -8.40
N VAL A 126 11.81 1.23 -7.90
CA VAL A 126 12.60 -0.01 -8.00
C VAL A 126 11.92 -1.16 -7.26
N ASP A 127 11.46 -0.93 -6.04
CA ASP A 127 10.91 -1.98 -5.18
C ASP A 127 9.59 -2.54 -5.74
N PHE A 128 8.71 -1.72 -6.30
CA PHE A 128 7.46 -2.24 -6.89
C PHE A 128 7.70 -3.00 -8.18
N MET A 129 8.65 -2.57 -9.01
CA MET A 129 9.02 -3.29 -10.23
C MET A 129 9.65 -4.65 -9.90
N ILE A 130 10.51 -4.71 -8.87
CA ILE A 130 11.06 -5.98 -8.37
C ILE A 130 9.94 -6.87 -7.82
N TRP A 131 9.02 -6.33 -7.03
CA TRP A 131 7.89 -7.10 -6.51
C TRP A 131 7.01 -7.68 -7.62
N ALA A 132 6.80 -6.92 -8.71
CA ALA A 132 6.05 -7.39 -9.87
C ALA A 132 6.72 -8.61 -10.51
N ILE A 133 8.05 -8.63 -10.63
CA ILE A 133 8.81 -9.79 -11.14
C ILE A 133 8.55 -11.04 -10.29
N ASP A 134 8.55 -10.88 -8.97
CA ASP A 134 8.33 -11.98 -8.02
C ASP A 134 6.84 -12.42 -7.95
N ASN A 135 5.91 -11.58 -8.43
CA ASN A 135 4.45 -11.81 -8.40
C ASN A 135 3.85 -11.54 -9.79
N PRO A 136 3.99 -12.46 -10.76
CA PRO A 136 3.45 -12.29 -12.11
C PRO A 136 1.92 -12.18 -12.11
N ALA A 137 1.35 -11.52 -13.13
CA ALA A 137 -0.09 -11.41 -13.29
C ALA A 137 -0.79 -12.80 -13.35
N PRO A 138 -1.99 -12.97 -12.76
CA PRO A 138 -2.85 -11.93 -12.19
C PRO A 138 -2.36 -11.44 -10.81
N ALA A 139 -2.13 -10.14 -10.70
CA ALA A 139 -1.65 -9.47 -9.49
C ALA A 139 -2.10 -8.00 -9.49
N ASN A 140 -2.23 -7.42 -8.30
CA ASN A 140 -2.62 -6.03 -8.11
C ASN A 140 -1.44 -5.21 -7.58
N ILE A 141 -1.26 -4.01 -8.10
CA ILE A 141 -0.26 -3.04 -7.63
C ILE A 141 -1.01 -1.81 -7.12
N ILE A 142 -0.71 -1.38 -5.89
CA ILE A 142 -1.29 -0.19 -5.28
C ILE A 142 -0.16 0.76 -4.90
N LEU A 143 -0.07 1.89 -5.57
CA LEU A 143 0.83 2.97 -5.19
C LEU A 143 0.08 3.96 -4.29
N VAL A 144 0.60 4.21 -3.10
CA VAL A 144 0.03 5.18 -2.14
C VAL A 144 1.05 6.29 -1.97
N LEU A 145 0.91 7.34 -2.79
CA LEU A 145 1.88 8.41 -3.01
C LEU A 145 1.18 9.77 -3.05
N GLY A 146 1.95 10.85 -2.88
CA GLY A 146 1.45 12.21 -3.07
C GLY A 146 1.26 12.53 -4.55
N SER A 147 0.52 13.61 -4.84
CA SER A 147 0.30 14.09 -6.21
C SER A 147 1.57 14.57 -6.93
N ASN A 148 2.59 14.95 -6.17
CA ASN A 148 3.86 15.42 -6.70
C ASN A 148 4.93 14.32 -6.55
N MET A 149 5.19 13.61 -7.64
CA MET A 149 6.26 12.59 -7.73
C MET A 149 7.64 13.19 -8.07
N SER A 150 7.86 14.47 -7.74
CA SER A 150 9.12 15.18 -7.93
C SER A 150 9.62 15.08 -9.37
N ARG A 151 10.89 14.77 -9.60
CA ARG A 151 11.46 14.65 -10.96
C ARG A 151 11.19 13.29 -11.60
N ARG A 152 10.52 12.38 -10.90
CA ARG A 152 10.31 10.98 -11.30
C ARG A 152 8.94 10.70 -11.89
N GLN A 153 8.11 11.72 -12.10
CA GLN A 153 6.77 11.58 -12.68
C GLN A 153 6.78 10.70 -13.95
N GLU A 154 7.67 11.01 -14.90
CA GLU A 154 7.81 10.27 -16.17
C GLU A 154 8.29 8.83 -15.94
N GLU A 155 9.16 8.59 -14.97
CA GLU A 155 9.66 7.24 -14.64
C GLU A 155 8.52 6.35 -14.10
N PHE A 156 7.67 6.90 -13.22
CA PHE A 156 6.49 6.20 -12.73
C PHE A 156 5.48 5.95 -13.85
N GLU A 157 5.19 6.93 -14.69
CA GLU A 157 4.27 6.78 -15.83
C GLU A 157 4.73 5.66 -16.78
N ASN A 158 6.01 5.64 -17.14
CA ASN A 158 6.58 4.59 -17.99
C ASN A 158 6.49 3.21 -17.35
N ALA A 159 6.84 3.09 -16.06
CA ALA A 159 6.73 1.82 -15.34
C ALA A 159 5.28 1.32 -15.22
N LEU A 160 4.32 2.24 -15.01
CA LEU A 160 2.89 1.91 -14.98
C LEU A 160 2.38 1.42 -16.34
N ILE A 161 2.85 2.02 -17.45
CA ILE A 161 2.56 1.54 -18.80
C ILE A 161 3.08 0.10 -18.97
N GLU A 162 4.30 -0.19 -18.52
CA GLU A 162 4.89 -1.53 -18.62
C GLU A 162 4.08 -2.58 -17.86
N VAL A 163 3.75 -2.34 -16.59
CA VAL A 163 2.97 -3.31 -15.80
C VAL A 163 1.52 -3.41 -16.28
N ASN A 164 0.95 -2.35 -16.86
CA ASN A 164 -0.37 -2.41 -17.50
C ASN A 164 -0.37 -3.33 -18.73
N MET A 165 0.66 -3.22 -19.60
CA MET A 165 0.84 -4.14 -20.73
C MET A 165 0.95 -5.60 -20.28
N LEU A 166 1.53 -5.84 -19.09
CA LEU A 166 1.64 -7.16 -18.46
C LEU A 166 0.38 -7.61 -17.69
N ARG A 167 -0.74 -6.87 -17.84
CA ARG A 167 -2.06 -7.23 -17.27
C ARG A 167 -2.13 -7.20 -15.74
N TYR A 168 -1.30 -6.39 -15.09
CA TYR A 168 -1.51 -6.06 -13.69
C TYR A 168 -2.72 -5.13 -13.57
N ASN A 169 -3.47 -5.30 -12.49
CA ASN A 169 -4.49 -4.34 -12.11
C ASN A 169 -3.88 -3.28 -11.18
N ILE A 170 -4.06 -2.01 -11.52
CA ILE A 170 -3.25 -0.91 -10.96
C ILE A 170 -4.15 0.07 -10.24
N HIS A 171 -3.85 0.29 -8.96
CA HIS A 171 -4.54 1.24 -8.12
C HIS A 171 -3.59 2.38 -7.75
N PHE A 172 -4.15 3.58 -7.55
CA PHE A 172 -3.41 4.71 -7.04
C PHE A 172 -4.19 5.39 -5.92
N ALA A 173 -3.54 5.63 -4.78
CA ALA A 173 -4.10 6.35 -3.66
C ALA A 173 -3.29 7.62 -3.38
N TYR A 174 -4.00 8.72 -3.15
CA TYR A 174 -3.40 10.04 -2.97
C TYR A 174 -4.17 10.88 -1.93
N PRO A 175 -3.56 11.90 -1.30
CA PRO A 175 -4.25 12.71 -0.28
C PRO A 175 -5.42 13.50 -0.84
N GLN A 176 -6.54 13.59 -0.12
CA GLN A 176 -7.75 14.31 -0.53
C GLN A 176 -7.53 15.79 -0.85
N ASN A 177 -6.58 16.44 -0.17
CA ASN A 177 -6.25 17.85 -0.40
C ASN A 177 -5.26 18.06 -1.55
N ALA A 178 -5.03 17.05 -2.39
CA ALA A 178 -4.10 17.09 -3.50
C ALA A 178 -4.83 16.80 -4.82
N THR A 179 -4.36 17.41 -5.91
CA THR A 179 -4.86 17.09 -7.25
C THR A 179 -4.38 15.70 -7.67
N CYS A 180 -5.28 14.82 -8.09
CA CYS A 180 -4.90 13.52 -8.64
C CYS A 180 -3.93 13.70 -9.83
N PRO A 181 -2.77 13.03 -9.85
CA PRO A 181 -1.91 13.03 -11.02
C PRO A 181 -2.60 12.31 -12.19
N SER A 182 -2.43 12.83 -13.40
CA SER A 182 -2.97 12.18 -14.61
C SER A 182 -2.14 10.93 -14.93
N LEU A 183 -2.67 9.75 -14.59
CA LEU A 183 -2.00 8.47 -14.78
C LEU A 183 -2.89 7.52 -15.60
N PRO A 184 -2.78 7.50 -16.95
CA PRO A 184 -3.70 6.76 -17.82
C PRO A 184 -3.73 5.25 -17.62
N SER A 185 -2.67 4.68 -17.02
CA SER A 185 -2.59 3.23 -16.75
C SER A 185 -3.18 2.82 -15.40
N VAL A 186 -3.65 3.77 -14.58
CA VAL A 186 -4.31 3.49 -13.31
C VAL A 186 -5.77 3.14 -13.56
N HIS A 187 -6.21 1.99 -13.04
CA HIS A 187 -7.56 1.46 -13.22
C HIS A 187 -8.50 1.85 -12.08
N ILE A 188 -7.97 2.02 -10.86
CA ILE A 188 -8.78 2.34 -9.68
C ILE A 188 -8.09 3.43 -8.86
N LYS A 189 -8.80 4.52 -8.57
CA LYS A 189 -8.28 5.63 -7.77
C LYS A 189 -8.88 5.62 -6.36
N TRP A 190 -8.12 6.12 -5.41
CA TRP A 190 -8.52 6.21 -4.00
C TRP A 190 -8.09 7.56 -3.43
N LEU A 191 -8.98 8.15 -2.62
CA LEU A 191 -8.54 9.05 -1.58
C LEU A 191 -7.83 8.25 -0.49
N TRP A 192 -6.66 8.72 -0.05
CA TRP A 192 -5.88 8.08 1.02
C TRP A 192 -6.72 7.94 2.30
N GLU A 193 -7.51 8.94 2.63
CA GLU A 193 -8.38 8.98 3.80
C GLU A 193 -9.46 7.89 3.74
N SER A 194 -9.95 7.56 2.54
CA SER A 194 -10.86 6.44 2.33
C SER A 194 -10.14 5.10 2.48
N LEU A 195 -9.01 4.92 1.78
CA LEU A 195 -8.26 3.67 1.81
C LEU A 195 -7.74 3.33 3.23
N SER A 196 -7.19 4.33 3.93
CA SER A 196 -6.64 4.20 5.29
C SER A 196 -7.69 3.93 6.36
N SER A 197 -8.97 4.25 6.10
CA SER A 197 -10.12 3.92 6.96
C SER A 197 -10.88 2.67 6.52
N GLY A 198 -10.45 2.02 5.44
CA GLY A 198 -11.08 0.80 4.93
C GLY A 198 -12.36 1.08 4.13
N GLY A 199 -12.46 2.28 3.56
CA GLY A 199 -13.56 2.74 2.71
C GLY A 199 -13.53 2.16 1.30
N ASN A 200 -14.11 2.91 0.36
CA ASN A 200 -14.28 2.55 -1.05
C ASN A 200 -13.37 3.41 -1.96
N PRO A 201 -13.06 2.95 -3.19
CA PRO A 201 -12.37 3.78 -4.17
C PRO A 201 -13.22 4.98 -4.59
N GLU A 202 -12.60 5.92 -5.29
CA GLU A 202 -13.31 7.03 -5.95
C GLU A 202 -14.27 6.46 -7.01
N GLU A 203 -15.46 7.05 -7.11
CA GLU A 203 -16.41 6.75 -8.18
C GLU A 203 -15.91 7.45 -9.46
N GLU A 204 -15.85 6.72 -10.58
CA GLU A 204 -15.61 7.36 -11.88
C GLU A 204 -16.87 8.15 -12.26
N GLU A 205 -16.73 9.44 -12.56
CA GLU A 205 -17.80 10.19 -13.22
C GLU A 205 -17.98 9.59 -14.62
N GLU A 206 -19.05 8.85 -14.85
CA GLU A 206 -19.42 8.40 -16.19
C GLU A 206 -19.73 9.65 -17.03
N GLU A 207 -18.85 10.00 -17.97
CA GLU A 207 -19.15 11.00 -19.00
C GLU A 207 -20.34 10.48 -19.83
N GLU A 208 -21.53 11.03 -19.61
CA GLU A 208 -22.68 10.78 -20.49
C GLU A 208 -22.32 11.25 -21.91
N GLU A 209 -21.96 10.32 -22.80
CA GLU A 209 -21.88 10.58 -24.23
C GLU A 209 -23.26 11.01 -24.73
N GLU A 210 -23.52 12.33 -24.78
CA GLU A 210 -24.62 12.89 -25.55
C GLU A 210 -24.43 12.50 -27.02
N LYS A 211 -25.08 11.40 -27.42
CA LYS A 211 -25.37 11.09 -28.81
C LYS A 211 -26.28 12.18 -29.38
N ASN A 212 -25.69 13.27 -29.82
CA ASN A 212 -26.30 14.14 -30.81
C ASN A 212 -26.16 13.44 -32.17
N GLU A 213 -27.13 12.57 -32.49
CA GLU A 213 -27.36 12.14 -33.86
C GLU A 213 -28.03 13.30 -34.63
N ASP A 214 -27.33 13.78 -35.66
CA ASP A 214 -27.82 14.71 -36.69
C ASP A 214 -28.93 14.12 -37.56
#